data_AF-A0A1I2W2E4-F1
#
_entry.id   AF-A0A1I2W2E4-F1
#
_cell.length_a   1.000
_cell.length_b   1.000
_cell.length_c   1.000
_cell.angle_alpha   90.00
_cell.angle_beta   90.00
_cell.angle_gamma   90.00
#
_symmetry.space_group_name_H-M   'P 1'
#
loop_
_entity.id
_entity.type
_entity.pdbx_description
1 polymer ?
#
loop_
_entity_poly.entity_id
_entity_poly.type
_entity_poly.pdbx_seq_one_letter_code
_entity_poly.pdbx_strand_id
1 'polypeptide(L)'
;MEITLCQSIALQDHSVHLSLYKTIESNFLPHRGDFVSDSAFPAPYEHEIEKTVINYECRLCSVYFAPIHLEVGEDLKSHLKQFKKHGWIDQLFKSRL
;
A
#
# COMPACT_ATOMS: atom_id res chain seq x y z
N MET A 1 -15.42 -8.95 -3.62
CA MET A 1 -14.29 -9.66 -2.97
C MET A 1 -13.46 -8.58 -2.35
N GLU A 2 -13.09 -8.74 -1.09
CA GLU A 2 -12.29 -7.74 -0.40
C GLU A 2 -10.84 -7.81 -0.92
N ILE A 3 -10.37 -6.71 -1.50
CA ILE A 3 -8.97 -6.54 -1.89
C ILE A 3 -8.33 -5.54 -0.94
N THR A 4 -7.25 -5.96 -0.28
CA THR A 4 -6.39 -5.09 0.52
C THR A 4 -5.13 -4.78 -0.25
N LEU A 5 -4.94 -3.52 -0.59
CA LEU A 5 -3.72 -2.93 -1.13
C LEU A 5 -2.74 -2.65 0.01
N CYS A 6 -1.50 -3.09 -0.13
CA CYS A 6 -0.45 -3.01 0.88
C CYS A 6 0.76 -2.27 0.32
N GLN A 7 1.06 -1.08 0.85
CA GLN A 7 2.23 -0.28 0.50
C GLN A 7 3.15 -0.13 1.70
N SER A 8 4.44 -0.39 1.52
CA SER A 8 5.45 -0.13 2.54
C SER A 8 6.24 1.13 2.22
N ILE A 9 6.60 1.91 3.24
CA ILE A 9 7.51 3.05 3.13
C ILE A 9 8.69 2.80 4.05
N ALA A 10 9.90 2.90 3.52
CA ALA A 10 11.14 2.67 4.24
C ALA A 10 12.08 3.88 4.09
N LEU A 11 12.75 4.27 5.17
CA LEU A 11 13.92 5.15 5.05
C LEU A 11 15.10 4.34 4.51
N GLN A 12 15.97 4.98 3.71
CA GLN A 12 17.18 4.33 3.17
C GLN A 12 18.11 3.75 4.23
N ASP A 13 18.17 4.35 5.42
CA ASP A 13 18.97 3.86 6.54
C ASP A 13 18.31 2.68 7.29
N HIS A 14 17.16 2.21 6.81
CA HIS A 14 16.32 1.16 7.39
C HIS A 14 15.89 1.42 8.85
N SER A 15 16.05 2.64 9.36
CA SER A 15 15.68 2.99 10.73
C SER A 15 14.16 2.98 10.94
N VAL A 16 13.39 3.21 9.87
CA VAL A 16 11.93 3.21 9.88
C VAL A 16 11.39 2.39 8.73
N HIS A 17 10.43 1.52 9.05
CA HIS A 17 9.63 0.78 8.09
C HIS A 17 8.16 0.85 8.50
N LEU A 18 7.31 1.45 7.67
CA LEU A 18 5.88 1.61 7.92
C LEU A 18 5.08 0.93 6.81
N SER A 19 3.95 0.34 7.18
CA SER A 19 3.01 -0.26 6.23
C SER A 19 1.67 0.47 6.25
N LEU A 20 1.20 0.77 5.05
CA LEU A 20 -0.06 1.42 4.74
C LEU A 20 -0.98 0.44 4.01
N TYR A 21 -2.26 0.56 4.28
CA TYR A 21 -3.29 -0.35 3.78
C TYR A 21 -4.46 0.43 3.22
N LYS A 22 -5.05 -0.07 2.14
CA LYS A 22 -6.34 0.41 1.63
C LYS A 22 -7.19 -0.78 1.20
N THR A 23 -8.41 -0.84 1.69
CA THR A 23 -9.34 -1.94 1.40
C THR A 23 -10.42 -1.46 0.44
N ILE A 24 -10.68 -2.25 -0.59
CA ILE A 24 -11.71 -1.99 -1.60
C ILE A 24 -12.51 -3.26 -1.88
N GLU A 25 -13.77 -3.10 -2.25
CA GLU A 25 -14.58 -4.19 -2.80
C GLU A 25 -14.47 -4.20 -4.31
N SER A 26 -14.12 -5.35 -4.87
CA SER A 26 -13.93 -5.51 -6.30
C SER A 26 -14.19 -6.94 -6.75
N ASN A 27 -14.46 -7.11 -8.04
CA ASN A 27 -14.57 -8.42 -8.69
C ASN A 27 -13.36 -8.71 -9.60
N PHE A 28 -12.38 -7.81 -9.66
CA PHE A 28 -11.14 -8.03 -10.39
C PHE A 28 -10.22 -8.98 -9.60
N LEU A 29 -9.44 -9.78 -10.34
CA LEU A 29 -8.38 -10.62 -9.78
C LEU A 29 -7.04 -9.99 -10.15
N PRO A 30 -6.36 -9.30 -9.22
CA PRO A 30 -5.07 -8.67 -9.48
C PRO A 30 -3.94 -9.71 -9.53
N HIS A 31 -3.02 -9.56 -10.48
CA HIS A 31 -1.87 -10.43 -10.65
C HIS A 31 -0.57 -9.64 -10.54
N ARG A 32 0.52 -10.35 -10.25
CA ARG A 32 1.86 -9.79 -10.39
C ARG A 32 2.06 -9.32 -11.85
N GLY A 33 2.58 -8.12 -12.03
CA GLY A 33 2.75 -7.48 -13.34
C GLY A 33 1.59 -6.56 -13.76
N ASP A 34 0.44 -6.63 -13.08
CA ASP A 34 -0.61 -5.63 -13.26
C ASP A 34 -0.17 -4.30 -12.61
N PHE A 35 -0.70 -3.18 -13.12
CA PHE A 35 -0.48 -1.85 -12.58
C PHE A 35 -1.74 -1.34 -11.90
N VAL A 36 -1.59 -0.68 -10.75
CA VAL A 36 -2.70 -0.08 -10.02
C VAL A 36 -2.64 1.44 -10.13
N SER A 37 -3.74 2.03 -10.61
CA SER A 37 -3.95 3.47 -10.58
C SER A 37 -4.69 3.85 -9.30
N ASP A 38 -4.02 4.52 -8.37
CA ASP A 38 -4.61 5.10 -7.16
C ASP A 38 -4.14 6.56 -7.00
N SER A 39 -5.03 7.45 -6.57
CA SER A 39 -4.74 8.88 -6.43
C SER A 39 -3.75 9.21 -5.30
N ALA A 40 -3.46 8.26 -4.40
CA ALA A 40 -2.37 8.39 -3.45
C ALA A 40 -1.00 8.46 -4.12
N PHE A 41 -0.88 7.85 -5.30
CA PHE A 41 0.33 7.82 -6.07
C PHE A 41 0.39 9.00 -7.05
N PRO A 42 1.54 9.69 -7.17
CA PRO A 42 1.69 10.83 -8.07
C PRO A 42 1.66 10.41 -9.56
N ALA A 43 2.02 9.17 -9.88
CA ALA A 43 2.06 8.63 -11.24
C ALA A 43 1.25 7.32 -11.35
N PRO A 44 0.12 7.30 -12.07
CA PRO A 44 -0.81 6.16 -12.08
C PRO A 44 -0.30 4.90 -12.81
N TYR A 45 0.89 4.94 -13.43
CA TYR A 45 1.46 3.84 -14.23
C TYR A 45 2.76 3.27 -13.66
N GLU A 46 3.18 3.69 -12.46
CA GLU A 46 4.48 3.31 -11.89
C GLU A 46 4.37 2.25 -10.79
N HIS A 47 3.15 1.87 -10.40
CA HIS A 47 2.91 0.97 -9.28
C HIS A 47 2.49 -0.41 -9.75
N GLU A 48 3.50 -1.16 -10.20
CA GLU A 48 3.37 -2.59 -10.53
C GLU A 48 3.12 -3.40 -9.25
N ILE A 49 2.20 -4.36 -9.34
CA ILE A 49 1.97 -5.34 -8.29
C ILE A 49 3.14 -6.32 -8.27
N GLU A 50 3.85 -6.41 -7.14
CA GLU A 50 4.93 -7.37 -6.95
C GLU A 50 4.42 -8.74 -6.52
N LYS A 51 3.36 -8.77 -5.72
CA LYS A 51 2.84 -9.99 -5.13
C LYS A 51 1.34 -9.88 -4.85
N THR A 52 0.61 -10.92 -5.25
CA THR A 52 -0.78 -11.14 -4.83
C THR A 52 -0.84 -12.38 -3.94
N VAL A 53 -1.59 -12.29 -2.84
CA VAL A 53 -1.93 -13.42 -1.97
C VAL A 53 -3.45 -13.53 -1.91
N ILE A 54 -3.99 -14.67 -2.33
CA ILE A 54 -5.43 -14.93 -2.30
C ILE A 54 -5.71 -15.99 -1.25
N ASN A 55 -6.60 -15.67 -0.31
CA ASN A 55 -7.16 -16.62 0.64
C ASN A 55 -8.63 -16.87 0.25
N TYR A 56 -8.88 -18.02 -0.37
CA TYR A 56 -10.21 -18.40 -0.83
C TYR A 56 -11.17 -18.81 0.30
N GLU A 57 -10.65 -19.28 1.44
CA GLU A 57 -11.46 -19.64 2.60
C GLU A 57 -12.10 -18.38 3.22
N CYS A 58 -11.29 -17.32 3.38
CA CYS A 58 -11.74 -16.05 3.96
C CYS A 58 -12.27 -15.06 2.91
N ARG A 59 -12.18 -15.38 1.62
CA ARG A 59 -12.52 -14.48 0.48
C ARG A 59 -11.74 -13.16 0.49
N LEU A 60 -10.48 -13.22 0.89
CA LEU A 60 -9.58 -12.08 0.97
C LEU A 60 -8.51 -12.14 -0.12
N CYS A 61 -8.20 -11.00 -0.72
CA CYS A 61 -7.09 -10.83 -1.63
C CYS A 61 -6.18 -9.72 -1.11
N SER A 62 -4.89 -9.98 -0.96
CA SER A 62 -3.90 -8.98 -0.56
C SER A 62 -2.94 -8.72 -1.71
N VAL A 63 -2.74 -7.46 -2.05
CA VAL A 63 -1.89 -6.98 -3.13
C VAL A 63 -0.75 -6.18 -2.51
N TYR A 64 0.48 -6.50 -2.88
CA TYR A 64 1.68 -5.86 -2.36
C TYR A 64 2.43 -5.16 -3.49
N PHE A 65 2.85 -3.94 -3.21
CA PHE A 65 3.71 -3.12 -4.06
C PHE A 65 5.14 -3.12 -3.53
N ALA A 66 6.07 -2.71 -4.40
CA ALA A 66 7.44 -2.43 -4.01
C ALA A 66 7.48 -1.37 -2.89
N PRO A 67 8.36 -1.50 -1.89
CA PRO A 67 8.55 -0.45 -0.89
C PRO A 67 8.94 0.88 -1.53
N ILE A 68 8.34 1.98 -1.06
CA ILE A 68 8.80 3.33 -1.38
C ILE A 68 9.99 3.61 -0.47
N HIS A 69 11.17 3.77 -1.09
CA HIS A 69 12.37 4.18 -0.39
C HIS A 69 12.46 5.71 -0.37
N LEU A 70 12.43 6.28 0.83
CA LEU A 70 12.61 7.72 1.02
C LEU A 70 14.10 8.06 1.13
N GLU A 71 14.52 9.05 0.36
CA GLU A 71 15.85 9.63 0.41
C GLU A 71 16.09 10.38 1.73
N VAL A 72 17.36 10.56 2.09
CA VAL A 72 17.75 11.35 3.27
C VAL A 72 17.29 12.79 3.10
N GLY A 73 16.38 13.23 3.97
CA GLY A 73 15.80 14.58 3.96
C GLY A 73 14.35 14.65 3.47
N GLU A 74 13.80 13.56 2.93
CA GLU A 74 12.37 13.48 2.64
C GLU A 74 11.53 13.36 3.92
N ASP A 75 10.42 14.11 3.97
CA ASP A 75 9.52 14.09 5.12
C ASP A 75 8.53 12.92 5.02
N LEU A 76 8.79 11.88 5.81
CA LEU A 76 7.90 10.75 6.01
C LEU A 76 6.48 11.20 6.41
N LYS A 77 6.33 12.26 7.22
CA LYS A 77 5.01 12.72 7.66
C LYS A 77 4.19 13.27 6.49
N SER A 78 4.83 14.01 5.58
CA SER A 78 4.19 14.50 4.36
C SER A 78 3.67 13.35 3.50
N HIS A 79 4.48 12.30 3.29
CA HIS A 79 4.09 11.09 2.57
C HIS A 79 2.89 10.41 3.23
N LEU A 80 2.95 10.16 4.54
CA LEU A 80 1.82 9.57 5.27
C LEU A 80 0.55 10.43 5.16
N LYS A 81 0.68 11.75 5.22
CA LYS A 81 -0.45 12.67 5.09
C LYS A 81 -1.08 12.59 3.70
N GLN A 82 -0.28 12.43 2.64
CA GLN A 82 -0.79 12.25 1.29
C GLN A 82 -1.59 10.94 1.18
N PHE A 83 -1.00 9.81 1.59
CA PHE A 83 -1.69 8.51 1.56
C PHE A 83 -3.00 8.54 2.37
N LYS A 84 -2.99 9.14 3.56
CA LYS A 84 -4.19 9.30 4.41
C LYS A 84 -5.31 10.11 3.75
N LYS A 85 -4.99 11.15 2.99
CA LYS A 85 -6.00 11.92 2.23
C LYS A 85 -6.76 11.06 1.21
N HIS A 86 -6.13 9.98 0.73
CA HIS A 86 -6.68 9.07 -0.28
C HIS A 86 -7.19 7.75 0.32
N GLY A 87 -7.44 7.73 1.63
CA GLY A 87 -8.09 6.61 2.31
C GLY A 87 -7.16 5.46 2.71
N TRP A 88 -5.84 5.67 2.65
CA TRP A 88 -4.88 4.69 3.17
C TRP A 88 -4.67 4.86 4.68
N ILE A 89 -4.54 3.75 5.39
CA ILE A 89 -4.35 3.72 6.86
C ILE A 89 -3.07 2.98 7.24
N ASP A 90 -2.37 3.46 8.27
CA ASP A 90 -1.19 2.78 8.81
C ASP A 90 -1.56 1.81 9.95
N GLN A 91 -0.74 0.78 10.14
CA GLN A 91 -1.00 -0.27 11.15
C GLN A 91 -1.07 0.26 12.61
N LEU A 92 -0.49 1.43 12.91
CA LEU A 92 -0.58 2.05 14.25
C LEU A 92 -2.03 2.45 14.62
N PHE A 93 -2.95 2.52 13.65
CA PHE A 93 -4.36 2.79 13.91
C PHE A 93 -5.16 1.56 14.38
N LYS A 94 -4.68 0.33 14.12
CA LYS A 94 -5.37 -0.90 14.56
C LYS A 94 -5.09 -1.30 16.01
N SER A 95 -4.05 -0.75 16.64
CA SER A 95 -3.71 -1.05 18.04
C SER A 95 -4.31 -0.06 19.06
N ARG A 96 -5.22 0.83 18.63
CA ARG A 96 -5.87 1.85 19.47
C ARG A 96 -7.41 1.77 19.47
N LEU A 97 -7.95 0.61 19.12
CA LEU A 97 -9.37 0.27 19.28
C LEU A 97 -9.51 -1.02 20.08
#